data_AF-A0A2W4SGM7-F1
#
_entry.id   AF-A0A2W4SGM7-F1
#
_cell.length_a   1.000
_cell.length_b   1.000
_cell.length_c   1.000
_cell.angle_alpha   90.00
_cell.angle_beta   90.00
_cell.angle_gamma   90.00
#
_symmetry.space_group_name_H-M   'P 1'
#
loop_
_entity.id
_entity.type
_entity.pdbx_description
1 polymer ?
#
loop_
_entity_poly.entity_id
_entity_poly.type
_entity_poly.pdbx_seq_one_letter_code
_entity_poly.pdbx_strand_id
1 'polypeptide(L)'
;MVTREDVFRGLSMNKMFAMVAVAATIGSAANAATIINGSFETVGVPVPASPANASYLEVLAPSAVALPGWMVGVVGPAGTSGVDIIRNFWQASDGNYSLDLAARDVGSVSQMLTGLTNGFSYTLTFDISSNPGAAAASRSLLLSVGALTPTIFSFTDPTRTRTDMNWSSQSYTFIATSTSALLTFAGVPLAANARASLKTAGIALDNVAIAQTFATQVPEPESWMMMIAGFSMVGFAARRRKTAVAA
;
A
#
# COMPACT_ATOMS: atom_id res chain seq x y z
N MET A 1 50.65 -76.91 -1.83
CA MET A 1 49.62 -77.86 -1.37
C MET A 1 48.35 -77.06 -1.11
N VAL A 2 47.21 -77.59 -1.56
CA VAL A 2 45.84 -77.00 -1.66
C VAL A 2 45.57 -76.19 -2.95
N THR A 3 44.59 -76.70 -3.71
CA THR A 3 44.14 -76.35 -5.06
C THR A 3 42.64 -76.06 -5.09
N ARG A 4 42.22 -75.26 -6.09
CA ARG A 4 40.93 -75.23 -6.84
C ARG A 4 39.59 -74.95 -6.13
N GLU A 5 38.92 -73.95 -6.69
CA GLU A 5 37.49 -73.89 -7.11
C GLU A 5 36.37 -73.94 -6.05
N ASP A 6 35.34 -73.13 -6.32
CA ASP A 6 34.06 -72.94 -5.63
C ASP A 6 34.15 -72.11 -4.32
N VAL A 7 33.40 -71.00 -4.11
CA VAL A 7 31.95 -70.87 -4.27
C VAL A 7 31.58 -69.39 -4.46
N PHE A 8 31.00 -69.04 -5.61
CA PHE A 8 30.03 -67.94 -5.71
C PHE A 8 28.81 -68.28 -4.84
N ARG A 9 28.49 -67.49 -3.81
CA ARG A 9 27.13 -67.39 -3.22
C ARG A 9 27.06 -66.24 -2.21
N GLY A 10 26.17 -65.28 -2.45
CA GLY A 10 25.61 -64.45 -1.39
C GLY A 10 25.68 -62.94 -1.58
N LEU A 11 25.01 -62.40 -2.62
CA LEU A 11 24.43 -61.06 -2.47
C LEU A 11 23.33 -61.14 -1.41
N SER A 12 23.42 -60.33 -0.34
CA SER A 12 22.22 -59.86 0.34
C SER A 12 22.40 -58.41 0.84
N MET A 13 22.13 -57.50 -0.09
CA MET A 13 21.33 -56.29 0.10
C MET A 13 20.66 -56.17 1.49
N ASN A 14 21.04 -55.14 2.26
CA ASN A 14 20.12 -54.27 3.01
C ASN A 14 20.88 -53.41 4.03
N LYS A 15 20.99 -52.10 3.72
CA LYS A 15 20.76 -50.95 4.63
C LYS A 15 21.31 -49.68 3.96
N MET A 16 20.70 -49.30 2.84
CA MET A 16 20.86 -47.95 2.32
C MET A 16 19.91 -47.05 3.13
N PHE A 17 20.45 -46.38 4.16
CA PHE A 17 19.72 -45.36 4.91
C PHE A 17 19.48 -44.17 3.98
N ALA A 18 18.23 -44.01 3.52
CA ALA A 18 17.80 -42.79 2.86
C ALA A 18 17.63 -41.69 3.92
N MET A 19 18.61 -40.80 4.05
CA MET A 19 18.43 -39.51 4.72
C MET A 19 17.51 -38.65 3.86
N VAL A 20 16.26 -38.46 4.29
CA VAL A 20 15.42 -37.38 3.78
C VAL A 20 15.81 -36.11 4.55
N ALA A 21 16.65 -35.27 3.94
CA ALA A 21 16.91 -33.93 4.43
C ALA A 21 15.67 -33.07 4.15
N VAL A 22 14.88 -32.77 5.18
CA VAL A 22 13.85 -31.73 5.12
C VAL A 22 14.59 -30.39 5.18
N ALA A 23 14.76 -29.75 4.02
CA ALA A 23 15.22 -28.37 3.96
C ALA A 23 14.08 -27.46 4.46
N ALA A 24 14.15 -27.07 5.74
CA ALA A 24 13.31 -26.00 6.25
C ALA A 24 13.76 -24.70 5.58
N THR A 25 12.97 -24.21 4.62
CA THR A 25 13.16 -22.87 4.07
C THR A 25 12.88 -21.87 5.18
N ILE A 26 13.88 -21.05 5.50
CA ILE A 26 13.71 -19.90 6.37
C ILE A 26 12.83 -18.93 5.59
N GLY A 27 11.53 -18.90 5.90
CA GLY A 27 10.62 -17.90 5.38
C GLY A 27 11.05 -16.53 5.90
N SER A 28 11.57 -15.67 5.02
CA SER A 28 11.77 -14.25 5.34
C SER A 28 10.44 -13.67 5.80
N ALA A 29 10.41 -13.00 6.96
CA ALA A 29 9.22 -12.29 7.41
C ALA A 29 8.79 -11.31 6.30
N ALA A 30 7.58 -11.49 5.77
CA ALA A 30 7.00 -10.56 4.81
C ALA A 30 6.70 -9.25 5.55
N ASN A 31 7.32 -8.15 5.13
CA ASN A 31 6.92 -6.82 5.59
C ASN A 31 5.58 -6.48 4.94
N ALA A 32 4.54 -6.25 5.73
CA ALA A 32 3.27 -5.77 5.21
C ALA A 32 3.43 -4.34 4.70
N ALA A 33 2.76 -4.01 3.59
CA ALA A 33 2.72 -2.65 3.09
C ALA A 33 2.05 -1.71 4.10
N THR A 34 2.65 -0.54 4.32
CA THR A 34 2.16 0.48 5.25
C THR A 34 2.24 1.86 4.61
N ILE A 35 1.32 2.75 4.99
CA ILE A 35 1.43 4.18 4.71
C ILE A 35 2.20 4.84 5.85
N ILE A 36 3.30 5.51 5.51
CA ILE A 36 4.04 6.33 6.48
C ILE A 36 3.35 7.69 6.57
N ASN A 37 3.08 8.14 7.81
CA ASN A 37 2.46 9.45 8.08
C ASN A 37 1.15 9.66 7.30
N GLY A 38 0.26 8.67 7.35
CA GLY A 38 -0.97 8.61 6.54
C GLY A 38 -1.99 9.70 6.83
N SER A 39 -2.09 10.15 8.08
CA SER A 39 -2.89 11.31 8.50
C SER A 39 -2.06 12.58 8.72
N PHE A 40 -0.82 12.63 8.20
CA PHE A 40 -0.01 13.85 8.16
C PHE A 40 0.38 14.48 9.52
N GLU A 41 0.17 13.78 10.63
CA GLU A 41 0.46 14.24 12.00
C GLU A 41 1.95 14.51 12.28
N THR A 42 2.86 13.98 11.46
CA THR A 42 4.29 14.26 11.56
C THR A 42 4.67 15.38 10.60
N VAL A 43 4.94 16.58 11.14
CA VAL A 43 5.38 17.75 10.38
C VAL A 43 6.83 18.09 10.72
N GLY A 44 7.68 18.23 9.70
CA GLY A 44 9.13 18.40 9.87
C GLY A 44 9.57 19.84 10.17
N VAL A 45 8.66 20.80 10.07
CA VAL A 45 8.90 22.21 10.39
C VAL A 45 7.71 22.78 11.18
N PRO A 46 7.93 23.80 12.04
CA PRO A 46 6.84 24.39 12.80
C PRO A 46 5.76 25.00 11.89
N VAL A 47 4.50 24.66 12.13
CA VAL A 47 3.36 25.35 11.51
C VAL A 47 3.11 26.65 12.26
N PRO A 48 3.16 27.83 11.60
CA PRO A 48 2.96 29.11 12.25
C PRO A 48 1.61 29.18 12.97
N ALA A 49 1.60 29.65 14.22
CA ALA A 49 0.36 29.96 14.90
C ALA A 49 -0.30 31.19 14.26
N SER A 50 -1.60 31.09 14.00
CA SER A 50 -2.40 32.19 13.46
C SER A 50 -3.48 32.62 14.47
N PRO A 51 -3.72 33.93 14.66
CA PRO A 51 -4.90 34.41 15.37
C PRO A 51 -6.18 33.81 14.74
N ALA A 52 -7.18 33.47 15.56
CA ALA A 52 -8.45 32.88 15.13
C ALA A 52 -8.37 31.44 14.56
N ASN A 53 -7.39 30.63 14.99
CA ASN A 53 -7.26 29.22 14.59
C ASN A 53 -7.18 29.03 13.07
N ALA A 54 -6.49 29.92 12.36
CA ALA A 54 -6.31 29.86 10.92
C ALA A 54 -4.88 29.42 10.54
N SER A 55 -4.35 28.39 11.22
CA SER A 55 -2.95 27.98 11.10
C SER A 55 -2.77 26.94 10.01
N TYR A 56 -1.91 27.27 9.06
CA TYR A 56 -1.45 26.40 7.99
C TYR A 56 0.01 26.76 7.66
N LEU A 57 0.67 25.88 6.92
CA LEU A 57 2.03 26.09 6.41
C LEU A 57 2.05 25.85 4.90
N GLU A 58 2.43 26.89 4.16
CA GLU A 58 2.71 26.78 2.72
C GLU A 58 3.99 25.97 2.50
N VAL A 59 3.89 24.91 1.69
CA VAL A 59 5.02 24.08 1.27
C VAL A 59 5.08 24.06 -0.25
N LEU A 60 5.97 24.90 -0.81
CA LEU A 60 6.25 24.90 -2.24
C LEU A 60 7.05 23.66 -2.66
N ALA A 61 6.72 23.12 -3.82
CA ALA A 61 7.39 21.98 -4.41
C ALA A 61 8.68 22.38 -5.15
N PRO A 62 9.69 21.48 -5.23
CA PRO A 62 9.74 20.19 -4.56
C PRO A 62 10.19 20.32 -3.09
N SER A 63 9.64 19.49 -2.20
CA SER A 63 10.06 19.45 -0.79
C SER A 63 9.83 18.07 -0.18
N ALA A 64 10.82 17.57 0.58
CA ALA A 64 10.67 16.35 1.40
C ALA A 64 10.90 16.63 2.91
N VAL A 65 11.19 17.89 3.26
CA VAL A 65 11.57 18.28 4.63
C VAL A 65 10.34 18.61 5.47
N ALA A 66 9.36 19.31 4.89
CA ALA A 66 8.21 19.81 5.64
C ALA A 66 7.22 18.71 6.04
N LEU A 67 7.14 17.61 5.27
CA LEU A 67 6.20 16.53 5.47
C LEU A 67 6.91 15.16 5.46
N PRO A 68 7.58 14.76 6.56
CA PRO A 68 8.24 13.47 6.67
C PRO A 68 7.35 12.30 6.22
N GLY A 69 7.93 11.38 5.45
CA GLY A 69 7.21 10.26 4.82
C GLY A 69 6.63 10.58 3.44
N TRP A 70 6.56 11.86 3.05
CA TRP A 70 6.01 12.31 1.78
C TRP A 70 6.94 13.27 1.05
N MET A 71 6.96 13.17 -0.29
CA MET A 71 7.59 14.14 -1.18
C MET A 71 6.51 15.02 -1.81
N VAL A 72 6.58 16.32 -1.53
CA VAL A 72 5.77 17.36 -2.17
C VAL A 72 6.30 17.62 -3.57
N GLY A 73 5.45 17.49 -4.58
CA GLY A 73 5.79 17.53 -6.01
C GLY A 73 5.11 18.65 -6.79
N VAL A 74 5.69 18.98 -7.94
CA VAL A 74 5.20 20.01 -8.87
C VAL A 74 4.11 19.41 -9.77
N VAL A 75 3.00 20.12 -9.94
CA VAL A 75 1.91 19.76 -10.87
C VAL A 75 1.54 20.94 -11.77
N GLY A 76 1.29 22.10 -11.16
CA GLY A 76 1.13 23.37 -11.85
C GLY A 76 2.47 24.05 -12.21
N PRO A 77 2.49 25.40 -12.30
CA PRO A 77 3.71 26.15 -12.60
C PRO A 77 4.80 25.98 -11.52
N ALA A 78 6.05 25.85 -11.97
CA ALA A 78 7.19 25.78 -11.07
C ALA A 78 7.30 27.08 -10.23
N GLY A 79 7.61 26.93 -8.94
CA GLY A 79 7.70 28.05 -8.00
C GLY A 79 6.37 28.51 -7.41
N THR A 80 5.23 28.00 -7.89
CA THR A 80 3.90 28.24 -7.28
C THR A 80 3.20 26.94 -6.85
N SER A 81 3.48 25.81 -7.49
CA SER A 81 2.96 24.51 -7.07
C SER A 81 3.42 24.10 -5.69
N GLY A 82 2.51 23.49 -4.94
CA GLY A 82 2.81 22.96 -3.62
C GLY A 82 1.56 22.44 -2.93
N VAL A 83 1.68 22.26 -1.63
CA VAL A 83 0.58 21.90 -0.73
C VAL A 83 0.60 22.82 0.47
N ASP A 84 -0.55 23.01 1.10
CA ASP A 84 -0.61 23.60 2.43
C ASP A 84 -0.82 22.48 3.47
N ILE A 85 0.04 22.45 4.49
CA ILE A 85 -0.16 21.60 5.68
C ILE A 85 -1.09 22.35 6.62
N ILE A 86 -2.26 21.80 6.88
CA ILE A 86 -3.32 22.41 7.67
C ILE A 86 -3.26 21.87 9.09
N ARG A 87 -3.36 22.73 10.11
CA ARG A 87 -3.37 22.32 11.53
C ARG A 87 -4.68 22.65 12.25
N ASN A 88 -5.25 23.80 11.97
CA ASN A 88 -6.54 24.18 12.57
C ASN A 88 -7.37 25.14 11.72
N PHE A 89 -6.88 25.52 10.54
CA PHE A 89 -7.63 26.36 9.61
C PHE A 89 -8.97 25.72 9.22
N TRP A 90 -9.05 24.39 9.18
CA TRP A 90 -10.28 23.60 9.21
C TRP A 90 -10.10 22.31 10.00
N GLN A 91 -11.21 21.64 10.31
CA GLN A 91 -11.27 20.34 10.96
C GLN A 91 -10.59 19.27 10.09
N ALA A 92 -9.59 18.58 10.65
CA ALA A 92 -9.00 17.38 10.05
C ALA A 92 -10.00 16.20 10.11
N SER A 93 -9.82 15.21 9.22
CA SER A 93 -10.60 13.96 9.25
C SER A 93 -10.05 13.01 10.32
N ASP A 94 -8.73 12.99 10.49
CA ASP A 94 -8.00 12.29 11.54
C ASP A 94 -7.00 13.23 12.22
N GLY A 95 -6.78 13.05 13.53
CA GLY A 95 -5.78 13.84 14.25
C GLY A 95 -5.98 15.36 14.22
N ASN A 96 -4.90 16.10 13.97
CA ASN A 96 -4.85 17.55 13.97
C ASN A 96 -4.45 18.13 12.61
N TYR A 97 -3.89 17.33 11.71
CA TYR A 97 -3.34 17.80 10.46
C TYR A 97 -4.08 17.21 9.26
N SER A 98 -4.14 17.98 8.19
CA SER A 98 -4.60 17.50 6.88
C SER A 98 -3.86 18.28 5.80
N LEU A 99 -4.05 17.92 4.53
CA LEU A 99 -3.46 18.66 3.41
C LEU A 99 -4.52 19.39 2.62
N ASP A 100 -4.18 20.60 2.15
CA ASP A 100 -4.69 21.13 0.89
C ASP A 100 -3.69 20.79 -0.23
N LEU A 101 -4.12 20.09 -1.29
CA LEU A 101 -3.27 19.80 -2.45
C LEU A 101 -3.07 21.00 -3.38
N ALA A 102 -3.10 22.21 -2.83
CA ALA A 102 -2.72 23.45 -3.46
C ALA A 102 -2.02 24.36 -2.45
N ALA A 103 -0.94 24.99 -2.89
CA ALA A 103 -0.34 26.14 -2.23
C ALA A 103 -0.75 27.40 -3.00
N ARG A 104 0.14 27.95 -3.83
CA ARG A 104 -0.20 29.04 -4.77
C ARG A 104 -0.79 28.51 -6.08
N ASP A 105 -0.49 27.25 -6.38
CA ASP A 105 -1.11 26.41 -7.39
C ASP A 105 -1.11 24.97 -6.89
N VAL A 106 -1.88 24.10 -7.57
CA VAL A 106 -1.93 22.67 -7.25
C VAL A 106 -0.55 22.02 -7.27
N GLY A 107 -0.33 21.15 -6.30
CA GLY A 107 0.84 20.30 -6.18
C GLY A 107 0.44 18.84 -5.99
N SER A 108 1.40 18.05 -5.52
CA SER A 108 1.18 16.64 -5.20
C SER A 108 1.92 16.24 -3.93
N VAL A 109 1.50 15.11 -3.36
CA VAL A 109 2.31 14.35 -2.40
C VAL A 109 2.52 12.94 -2.91
N SER A 110 3.72 12.40 -2.71
CA SER A 110 4.04 11.03 -3.11
C SER A 110 4.90 10.31 -2.09
N GLN A 111 4.73 9.00 -1.98
CA GLN A 111 5.61 8.13 -1.19
C GLN A 111 5.81 6.79 -1.88
N MET A 112 6.97 6.16 -1.63
CA MET A 112 7.24 4.81 -2.12
C MET A 112 6.56 3.80 -1.20
N LEU A 113 5.56 3.09 -1.70
CA LEU A 113 5.03 1.90 -1.04
C LEU A 113 6.08 0.80 -1.14
N THR A 114 6.37 0.14 -0.02
CA THR A 114 7.24 -1.03 0.06
C THR A 114 6.48 -2.16 0.76
N GLY A 115 6.98 -3.39 0.71
CA GLY A 115 6.29 -4.55 1.31
C GLY A 115 5.06 -5.02 0.52
N LEU A 116 4.97 -4.66 -0.77
CA LEU A 116 3.96 -5.22 -1.66
C LEU A 116 4.36 -6.63 -2.07
N THR A 117 3.36 -7.49 -2.32
CA THR A 117 3.54 -8.83 -2.88
C THR A 117 2.92 -8.89 -4.26
N ASN A 118 3.69 -9.28 -5.28
CA ASN A 118 3.21 -9.34 -6.65
C ASN A 118 2.00 -10.30 -6.76
N GLY A 119 0.95 -9.87 -7.45
CA GLY A 119 -0.29 -10.61 -7.62
C GLY A 119 -1.28 -10.48 -6.45
N PHE A 120 -0.90 -9.82 -5.36
CA PHE A 120 -1.81 -9.58 -4.23
C PHE A 120 -2.59 -8.28 -4.44
N SER A 121 -3.82 -8.28 -3.93
CA SER A 121 -4.70 -7.11 -3.95
C SER A 121 -4.44 -6.25 -2.72
N TYR A 122 -4.50 -4.93 -2.91
CA TYR A 122 -4.36 -3.92 -1.87
C TYR A 122 -5.46 -2.89 -2.05
N THR A 123 -6.02 -2.42 -0.93
CA THR A 123 -7.01 -1.36 -0.90
C THR A 123 -6.42 -0.16 -0.16
N LEU A 124 -6.35 0.97 -0.86
CA LEU A 124 -6.11 2.28 -0.28
C LEU A 124 -7.44 2.84 0.21
N THR A 125 -7.43 3.43 1.39
CA THR A 125 -8.53 4.28 1.89
C THR A 125 -7.98 5.65 2.23
N PHE A 126 -8.77 6.69 2.01
CA PHE A 126 -8.38 8.07 2.27
C PHE A 126 -9.63 8.95 2.31
N ASP A 127 -9.58 10.05 3.03
CA ASP A 127 -10.68 11.01 3.11
C ASP A 127 -10.39 12.21 2.22
N ILE A 128 -11.41 12.65 1.48
CA ILE A 128 -11.33 13.88 0.68
C ILE A 128 -12.41 14.87 1.06
N SER A 129 -12.07 16.14 0.95
CA SER A 129 -13.02 17.26 0.96
C SER A 129 -12.45 18.35 0.05
N SER A 130 -12.87 19.61 0.19
CA SER A 130 -12.32 20.73 -0.55
C SER A 130 -12.24 21.97 0.31
N ASN A 131 -11.22 22.79 0.07
CA ASN A 131 -10.92 23.97 0.87
C ASN A 131 -12.16 24.89 0.99
N PRO A 132 -12.68 25.15 2.21
CA PRO A 132 -13.85 26.00 2.48
C PRO A 132 -13.51 27.50 2.47
N GLY A 133 -12.24 27.88 2.33
CA GLY A 133 -11.78 29.26 2.19
C GLY A 133 -12.09 29.89 0.82
N ALA A 134 -12.55 29.09 -0.15
CA ALA A 134 -13.03 29.56 -1.43
C ALA A 134 -14.47 29.11 -1.70
N ALA A 135 -15.12 29.76 -2.67
CA ALA A 135 -16.47 29.39 -3.09
C ALA A 135 -16.54 27.91 -3.50
N ALA A 136 -17.68 27.29 -3.20
CA ALA A 136 -17.91 25.89 -3.51
C ALA A 136 -17.77 25.62 -5.01
N ALA A 137 -16.77 24.81 -5.35
CA ALA A 137 -16.49 24.33 -6.69
C ALA A 137 -15.99 22.89 -6.60
N SER A 138 -16.16 22.12 -7.68
CA SER A 138 -15.61 20.78 -7.77
C SER A 138 -14.09 20.82 -7.72
N ARG A 139 -13.53 20.01 -6.83
CA ARG A 139 -12.09 19.81 -6.67
C ARG A 139 -11.78 18.35 -6.85
N SER A 140 -10.66 18.09 -7.50
CA SER A 140 -10.27 16.75 -7.86
C SER A 140 -8.82 16.49 -7.53
N LEU A 141 -8.53 15.25 -7.14
CA LEU A 141 -7.18 14.71 -7.15
C LEU A 141 -7.08 13.59 -8.19
N LEU A 142 -5.88 13.41 -8.73
CA LEU A 142 -5.45 12.27 -9.51
C LEU A 142 -4.64 11.36 -8.58
N LEU A 143 -5.13 10.15 -8.38
CA LEU A 143 -4.44 9.07 -7.68
C LEU A 143 -3.66 8.23 -8.70
N SER A 144 -2.38 7.97 -8.44
CA SER A 144 -1.59 6.99 -9.19
C SER A 144 -0.80 6.07 -8.27
N VAL A 145 -0.63 4.81 -8.72
CA VAL A 145 0.15 3.79 -8.02
C VAL A 145 1.08 3.13 -9.05
N GLY A 146 2.37 3.49 -9.02
CA GLY A 146 3.35 3.02 -9.99
C GLY A 146 2.94 3.33 -11.42
N ALA A 147 2.94 2.30 -12.28
CA ALA A 147 2.57 2.41 -13.70
C ALA A 147 1.10 2.07 -13.99
N LEU A 148 0.26 1.92 -12.95
CA LEU A 148 -1.17 1.65 -13.13
C LEU A 148 -1.90 2.86 -13.69
N THR A 149 -3.03 2.63 -14.36
CA THR A 149 -3.89 3.70 -14.88
C THR A 149 -4.35 4.62 -13.73
N PRO A 150 -4.03 5.92 -13.78
CA PRO A 150 -4.44 6.86 -12.76
C PRO A 150 -5.97 7.00 -12.67
N THR A 151 -6.48 7.29 -11.48
CA THR A 151 -7.92 7.47 -11.21
C THR A 151 -8.19 8.84 -10.63
N ILE A 152 -9.25 9.51 -11.09
CA ILE A 152 -9.66 10.82 -10.58
C ILE A 152 -10.72 10.63 -9.51
N PHE A 153 -10.51 11.27 -8.36
CA PHE A 153 -11.50 11.43 -7.30
C PHE A 153 -11.88 12.90 -7.20
N SER A 154 -13.18 13.19 -7.09
CA SER A 154 -13.70 14.55 -7.05
C SER A 154 -14.64 14.75 -5.89
N PHE A 155 -14.67 15.97 -5.36
CA PHE A 155 -15.54 16.38 -4.27
C PHE A 155 -16.17 17.74 -4.56
N THR A 156 -17.46 17.88 -4.28
CA THR A 156 -18.17 19.17 -4.29
C THR A 156 -19.27 19.15 -3.23
N ASP A 157 -19.19 20.04 -2.25
CA ASP A 157 -20.27 20.23 -1.29
C ASP A 157 -20.39 21.70 -0.87
N PRO A 158 -21.50 22.41 -1.19
CA PRO A 158 -21.66 23.82 -0.82
C PRO A 158 -21.90 24.06 0.68
N THR A 159 -22.15 23.01 1.47
CA THR A 159 -22.48 23.11 2.90
C THR A 159 -21.27 22.99 3.82
N ARG A 160 -20.11 22.60 3.27
CA ARG A 160 -18.85 22.50 4.02
C ARG A 160 -18.46 23.83 4.66
N THR A 161 -17.89 23.73 5.85
CA THR A 161 -17.36 24.85 6.63
C THR A 161 -16.00 24.49 7.20
N ARG A 162 -15.32 25.44 7.85
CA ARG A 162 -14.07 25.13 8.56
C ARG A 162 -14.26 24.16 9.73
N THR A 163 -15.43 24.15 10.36
CA THR A 163 -15.73 23.30 11.52
C THR A 163 -16.43 22.01 11.16
N ASP A 164 -16.94 21.90 9.94
CA ASP A 164 -17.58 20.72 9.39
C ASP A 164 -17.19 20.60 7.92
N MET A 165 -16.10 19.89 7.67
CA MET A 165 -15.52 19.78 6.34
C MET A 165 -16.29 18.84 5.42
N ASN A 166 -17.28 18.10 5.94
CA ASN A 166 -18.00 17.06 5.18
C ASN A 166 -17.04 16.08 4.49
N TRP A 167 -16.03 15.59 5.22
CA TRP A 167 -15.08 14.62 4.71
C TRP A 167 -15.78 13.39 4.13
N SER A 168 -15.33 12.95 2.95
CA SER A 168 -15.87 11.80 2.25
C SER A 168 -14.80 10.73 2.08
N SER A 169 -15.01 9.58 2.71
CA SER A 169 -14.12 8.43 2.59
C SER A 169 -14.17 7.80 1.21
N GLN A 170 -12.99 7.63 0.63
CA GLN A 170 -12.77 7.01 -0.67
C GLN A 170 -12.03 5.69 -0.50
N SER A 171 -12.17 4.82 -1.50
CA SER A 171 -11.41 3.59 -1.59
C SER A 171 -10.90 3.36 -3.01
N TYR A 172 -9.69 2.80 -3.12
CA TYR A 172 -9.10 2.40 -4.38
C TYR A 172 -8.40 1.06 -4.21
N THR A 173 -8.81 0.07 -5.01
CA THR A 173 -8.21 -1.28 -4.97
C THR A 173 -7.34 -1.49 -6.20
N PHE A 174 -6.15 -2.06 -5.98
CA PHE A 174 -5.22 -2.41 -7.05
C PHE A 174 -4.54 -3.75 -6.78
N ILE A 175 -4.05 -4.40 -7.85
CA ILE A 175 -3.20 -5.57 -7.76
C ILE A 175 -1.75 -5.11 -7.91
N ALA A 176 -0.90 -5.46 -6.95
CA ALA A 176 0.51 -5.12 -7.02
C ALA A 176 1.21 -5.90 -8.14
N THR A 177 1.97 -5.21 -8.99
CA THR A 177 2.77 -5.80 -10.08
C THR A 177 4.27 -5.87 -9.76
N SER A 178 4.66 -5.33 -8.60
CA SER A 178 6.02 -5.22 -8.08
C SER A 178 5.99 -5.23 -6.56
N THR A 179 7.15 -5.39 -5.91
CA THR A 179 7.29 -5.31 -4.44
C THR A 179 7.30 -3.89 -3.89
N SER A 180 7.33 -2.89 -4.78
CA SER A 180 7.21 -1.48 -4.46
C SER A 180 6.49 -0.72 -5.57
N ALA A 181 5.83 0.37 -5.21
CA ALA A 181 5.14 1.26 -6.14
C ALA A 181 5.13 2.69 -5.62
N LEU A 182 5.34 3.68 -6.49
CA LEU A 182 5.19 5.09 -6.13
C LEU A 182 3.69 5.43 -6.03
N LEU A 183 3.20 5.72 -4.83
CA LEU A 183 1.87 6.27 -4.60
C LEU A 183 1.93 7.78 -4.73
N THR A 184 1.05 8.37 -5.53
CA THR A 184 0.93 9.83 -5.68
C THR A 184 -0.52 10.27 -5.60
N PHE A 185 -0.76 11.34 -4.84
CA PHE A 185 -1.98 12.14 -4.89
C PHE A 185 -1.63 13.52 -5.45
N ALA A 186 -2.19 13.88 -6.59
CA ALA A 186 -1.92 15.16 -7.26
C ALA A 186 -3.21 15.97 -7.41
N GLY A 187 -3.22 17.24 -7.00
CA GLY A 187 -4.33 18.14 -7.28
C GLY A 187 -4.51 18.33 -8.79
N VAL A 188 -5.75 18.31 -9.28
CA VAL A 188 -6.02 18.53 -10.71
C VAL A 188 -6.06 20.04 -10.99
N PRO A 189 -5.23 20.57 -11.91
CA PRO A 189 -5.26 21.98 -12.26
C PRO A 189 -6.61 22.44 -12.77
N LEU A 190 -7.05 23.61 -12.32
CA LEU A 190 -8.18 24.30 -12.94
C LEU A 190 -7.79 24.92 -14.29
N ALA A 191 -8.80 25.26 -15.10
CA ALA A 191 -8.60 26.03 -16.33
C ALA A 191 -7.74 27.29 -16.09
N ALA A 192 -6.97 27.68 -17.12
CA ALA A 192 -6.05 28.81 -17.02
C ALA A 192 -6.73 30.12 -16.60
N ASN A 193 -7.96 30.34 -17.05
CA ASN A 193 -8.78 31.51 -16.74
C ASN A 193 -9.58 31.41 -15.43
N ALA A 194 -9.41 30.35 -14.64
CA ALA A 194 -10.06 30.24 -13.34
C ALA A 194 -9.59 31.36 -12.40
N ARG A 195 -10.50 31.82 -11.52
CA ARG A 195 -10.21 32.85 -10.51
C ARG A 195 -8.99 32.44 -9.67
N ALA A 196 -8.06 33.37 -9.42
CA ALA A 196 -6.83 33.09 -8.68
C ALA A 196 -7.09 32.47 -7.29
N SER A 197 -8.11 32.95 -6.58
CA SER A 197 -8.53 32.40 -5.28
C SER A 197 -8.98 30.94 -5.34
N LEU A 198 -9.37 30.44 -6.52
CA LEU A 198 -9.69 29.04 -6.70
C LEU A 198 -8.44 28.19 -6.95
N LYS A 199 -7.34 28.77 -7.45
CA LYS A 199 -6.10 28.02 -7.71
C LYS A 199 -5.34 27.68 -6.42
N THR A 200 -5.51 28.51 -5.39
CA THR A 200 -4.93 28.35 -4.05
C THR A 200 -5.85 27.58 -3.08
N ALA A 201 -6.95 27.02 -3.57
CA ALA A 201 -7.94 26.32 -2.77
C ALA A 201 -8.18 24.97 -3.43
N GLY A 202 -7.42 23.97 -3.03
CA GLY A 202 -7.42 22.66 -3.66
C GLY A 202 -8.42 21.69 -3.05
N ILE A 203 -8.21 20.42 -3.41
CA ILE A 203 -8.87 19.29 -2.76
C ILE A 203 -8.12 19.00 -1.46
N ALA A 204 -8.88 18.79 -0.39
CA ALA A 204 -8.32 18.43 0.90
C ALA A 204 -8.14 16.91 0.97
N LEU A 205 -7.06 16.44 1.62
CA LEU A 205 -6.71 15.03 1.76
C LEU A 205 -6.31 14.72 3.20
N ASP A 206 -6.79 13.59 3.72
CA ASP A 206 -6.44 13.09 5.05
C ASP A 206 -6.60 11.56 5.17
N ASN A 207 -6.11 10.98 6.28
CA ASN A 207 -6.40 9.61 6.72
C ASN A 207 -6.08 8.53 5.67
N VAL A 208 -4.91 8.65 5.03
CA VAL A 208 -4.46 7.70 4.01
C VAL A 208 -3.99 6.40 4.68
N ALA A 209 -4.61 5.29 4.32
CA ALA A 209 -4.25 3.96 4.81
C ALA A 209 -4.20 2.94 3.66
N ILE A 210 -3.53 1.82 3.91
CA ILE A 210 -3.45 0.69 2.99
C ILE A 210 -3.71 -0.61 3.76
N ALA A 211 -4.46 -1.51 3.14
CA ALA A 211 -4.65 -2.86 3.63
C ALA A 211 -4.48 -3.86 2.49
N GLN A 212 -3.77 -4.95 2.75
CA GLN A 212 -3.74 -6.08 1.83
C GLN A 212 -5.09 -6.80 1.89
N THR A 213 -5.71 -6.98 0.73
CA THR A 213 -6.91 -7.80 0.58
C THR A 213 -6.51 -9.12 -0.07
N PHE A 214 -6.74 -10.23 0.63
CA PHE A 214 -6.50 -11.54 0.05
C PHE A 214 -7.56 -11.78 -1.03
N ALA A 215 -7.14 -11.84 -2.29
CA ALA A 215 -7.93 -12.57 -3.27
C ALA A 215 -8.03 -14.01 -2.74
N THR A 216 -9.24 -14.56 -2.64
CA THR A 216 -9.44 -15.97 -2.28
C THR A 216 -8.82 -16.83 -3.39
N GLN A 217 -7.50 -17.05 -3.33
CA GLN A 217 -6.84 -17.96 -4.25
C GLN A 217 -7.38 -19.36 -3.95
N VAL A 218 -7.88 -20.00 -5.00
CA VAL A 218 -8.12 -21.44 -5.08
C VAL A 218 -6.89 -22.16 -4.48
N PRO A 219 -7.05 -23.23 -3.67
CA PRO A 219 -5.93 -23.86 -2.98
C PRO A 219 -4.75 -24.10 -3.92
N GLU A 220 -3.61 -23.50 -3.58
CA GLU A 220 -2.43 -23.54 -4.43
C GLU A 220 -2.01 -24.99 -4.73
N PRO A 221 -1.34 -25.27 -5.86
CA PRO A 221 -0.91 -26.62 -6.24
C PRO A 221 -0.20 -27.39 -5.12
N GLU A 222 0.48 -26.68 -4.21
CA GLU A 222 1.12 -27.25 -3.03
C GLU A 222 0.14 -27.86 -2.03
N SER A 223 -1.06 -27.27 -1.86
CA SER A 223 -2.13 -27.85 -1.03
C SER A 223 -2.63 -29.17 -1.63
N TRP A 224 -2.71 -29.25 -2.96
CA TRP A 224 -3.01 -30.49 -3.67
C TRP A 224 -1.90 -31.51 -3.52
N MET A 225 -0.64 -31.10 -3.62
CA MET A 225 0.51 -31.98 -3.42
C MET A 225 0.56 -32.53 -1.98
N MET A 226 0.28 -31.71 -0.97
CA MET A 226 0.23 -32.14 0.42
C MET A 226 -0.94 -33.09 0.69
N MET A 227 -2.10 -32.83 0.09
CA MET A 227 -3.25 -33.72 0.15
C MET A 227 -2.96 -35.06 -0.54
N ILE A 228 -2.40 -35.03 -1.76
CA ILE A 228 -2.02 -36.23 -2.52
C ILE A 228 -0.93 -37.01 -1.78
N ALA A 229 0.09 -36.34 -1.23
CA ALA A 229 1.14 -36.95 -0.43
C ALA A 229 0.56 -37.59 0.84
N GLY A 230 -0.33 -36.90 1.54
CA GLY A 230 -1.04 -37.41 2.71
C GLY A 230 -1.83 -38.69 2.40
N PHE A 231 -2.63 -38.67 1.34
CA PHE A 231 -3.39 -39.85 0.90
C PHE A 231 -2.48 -40.99 0.41
N SER A 232 -1.37 -40.66 -0.27
CA SER A 232 -0.40 -41.66 -0.73
C SER A 232 0.27 -42.39 0.43
N MET A 233 0.63 -41.66 1.50
CA MET A 233 1.21 -42.24 2.72
C MET A 233 0.21 -43.14 3.45
N VAL A 234 -1.04 -42.70 3.61
CA VAL A 234 -2.11 -43.50 4.26
C VAL A 234 -2.41 -44.76 3.44
N GLY A 235 -2.52 -44.65 2.12
CA GLY A 235 -2.72 -45.78 1.22
C GLY A 235 -1.58 -46.80 1.30
N PHE A 236 -0.34 -46.34 1.32
CA PHE A 236 0.83 -47.21 1.47
C PHE A 236 0.86 -47.91 2.84
N ALA A 237 0.57 -47.19 3.92
CA ALA A 237 0.50 -47.76 5.27
C ALA A 237 -0.61 -48.82 5.39
N ALA A 238 -1.78 -48.57 4.80
CA ALA A 238 -2.89 -49.53 4.76
C ALA A 238 -2.53 -50.80 3.97
N ARG A 239 -1.79 -50.67 2.84
CA ARG A 239 -1.32 -51.83 2.06
C ARG A 239 -0.37 -52.72 2.87
N ARG A 240 0.56 -52.14 3.64
CA ARG A 240 1.51 -52.91 4.46
C ARG A 240 0.83 -53.71 5.57
N ARG A 241 -0.25 -53.18 6.16
CA ARG A 241 -1.02 -53.89 7.20
C ARG A 241 -1.72 -55.14 6.67
N LYS A 242 -2.19 -55.12 5.42
CA LYS A 242 -2.82 -56.31 4.80
C LYS A 242 -1.81 -57.42 4.51
N THR A 243 -0.55 -57.09 4.22
CA THR A 243 0.49 -58.08 3.97
C THR A 243 1.02 -58.74 5.24
N ALA A 244 0.96 -58.05 6.38
CA ALA A 244 1.43 -58.57 7.67
C ALA A 244 0.44 -59.52 8.37
N VAL A 245 -0.83 -59.58 7.93
CA VAL A 245 -1.87 -60.46 8.50
C VAL A 245 -2.00 -61.78 7.72
N ALA A 246 -1.30 -61.93 6.60
CA ALA A 246 -1.34 -63.11 5.73
C ALA A 246 -0.09 -64.01 5.84
N ALA A 247 0.64 -63.96 6.96
CA ALA A 247 1.81 -64.80 7.24
C ALA A 247 1.60 -65.60 8.53
#